data_AF-D9UG85-F1
#
_entry.id   AF-D9UG85-F1
#
_cell.length_a   1.000
_cell.length_b   1.000
_cell.length_c   1.000
_cell.angle_alpha   90.00
_cell.angle_beta   90.00
_cell.angle_gamma   90.00
#
_symmetry.space_group_name_H-M   'P 1'
#
loop_
_entity.id
_entity.type
_entity.pdbx_description
1 polymer ?
#
loop_
_entity_poly.entity_id
_entity_poly.type
_entity_poly.pdbx_seq_one_letter_code
_entity_poly.pdbx_strand_id
1 'polypeptide(L)'
;MRLPRSYPQMCRDGFPRRTPSSTLSSEPAADGRTSGDGRMDATRLAVVTAAALGAARTETEVVREAWQAQALARAVGGVLAATGTPAQRAEARRLHGTGDTGAPPCVRPRASRLTSVADPPRALDALEALLEEAAHALIPLAATAAESGTYADCMETIEALGNSRDAVGVLRGLWEKPAEEAARGKPVDTWRDDPGGCAR
;
A
#
# COMPACT_ATOMS: atom_id res chain seq x y z
N MET A 1 9.00 26.84 11.28
CA MET A 1 7.97 27.75 10.74
C MET A 1 7.42 27.11 9.47
N ARG A 2 6.22 26.52 9.49
CA ARG A 2 5.55 26.03 8.27
C ARG A 2 4.83 27.21 7.65
N LEU A 3 5.23 27.61 6.44
CA LEU A 3 4.47 28.56 5.63
C LEU A 3 3.15 27.90 5.19
N PRO A 4 2.04 28.66 5.10
CA PRO A 4 0.80 28.12 4.56
C PRO A 4 0.98 27.82 3.07
N ARG A 5 0.66 26.58 2.67
CA ARG A 5 0.62 26.16 1.26
C ARG A 5 -0.47 26.94 0.53
N SER A 6 -0.07 27.90 -0.29
CA SER A 6 -0.97 28.59 -1.22
C SER A 6 -1.27 27.69 -2.41
N TYR A 7 -2.31 26.86 -2.31
CA TYR A 7 -2.97 26.31 -3.50
C TYR A 7 -3.95 27.35 -4.04
N PRO A 8 -3.89 27.75 -5.31
CA PRO A 8 -4.91 28.60 -5.90
C PRO A 8 -6.26 27.87 -5.89
N GLN A 9 -7.27 28.59 -5.39
CA GLN A 9 -8.61 28.16 -5.10
C GLN A 9 -9.42 27.99 -6.40
N MET A 10 -9.17 26.90 -7.16
CA MET A 10 -9.82 26.63 -8.45
C MET A 10 -10.78 25.43 -8.46
N CYS A 11 -11.41 25.06 -7.32
CA CYS A 11 -12.52 24.11 -7.32
C CYS A 11 -13.89 24.84 -7.47
N ARG A 12 -14.12 25.57 -8.58
CA ARG A 12 -15.47 26.12 -8.88
C ARG A 12 -16.07 25.86 -10.26
N ASP A 13 -15.32 25.40 -11.26
CA ASP A 13 -15.90 25.16 -12.58
C ASP A 13 -15.74 23.70 -13.07
N GLY A 14 -16.87 23.00 -13.06
CA GLY A 14 -17.31 22.10 -14.14
C GLY A 14 -16.45 20.88 -14.49
N PHE A 15 -16.60 19.78 -13.75
CA PHE A 15 -16.30 18.45 -14.29
C PHE A 15 -17.42 18.04 -15.27
N PRO A 16 -17.15 17.73 -16.56
CA PRO A 16 -18.18 17.24 -17.46
C PRO A 16 -18.59 15.82 -17.04
N ARG A 17 -19.87 15.67 -16.67
CA ARG A 17 -20.50 14.37 -16.42
C ARG A 17 -20.59 13.61 -17.74
N ARG A 18 -19.82 12.52 -17.89
CA ARG A 18 -20.14 11.47 -18.88
C ARG A 18 -21.32 10.65 -18.36
N THR A 19 -22.44 10.70 -19.07
CA THR A 19 -23.54 9.75 -18.93
C THR A 19 -23.18 8.42 -19.59
N PRO A 20 -23.38 7.26 -18.95
CA PRO A 20 -23.45 6.00 -19.67
C PRO A 20 -24.87 5.79 -20.22
N SER A 21 -24.97 5.60 -21.55
CA SER A 21 -26.19 5.17 -22.23
C SER A 21 -26.61 3.78 -21.77
N SER A 22 -27.88 3.66 -21.39
CA SER A 22 -28.57 2.41 -21.12
C SER A 22 -28.70 1.57 -22.40
N THR A 23 -28.32 0.30 -22.33
CA THR A 23 -28.97 -0.76 -23.13
C THR A 23 -29.31 -1.90 -22.20
N LEU A 24 -30.61 -2.15 -22.07
CA LEU A 24 -31.20 -3.34 -21.47
C LEU A 24 -30.96 -4.53 -22.40
N SER A 25 -30.52 -5.67 -21.87
CA SER A 25 -31.04 -6.99 -22.24
C SER A 25 -30.48 -8.11 -21.36
N SER A 26 -31.42 -8.80 -20.71
CA SER A 26 -31.46 -10.22 -20.33
C SER A 26 -30.42 -10.83 -19.37
N GLU A 27 -30.91 -11.12 -18.16
CA GLU A 27 -30.46 -12.25 -17.32
C GLU A 27 -30.66 -13.59 -18.02
N PRO A 28 -29.86 -14.60 -17.62
CA PRO A 28 -30.48 -15.75 -16.98
C PRO A 28 -29.80 -16.12 -15.65
N ALA A 29 -30.63 -16.70 -14.78
CA ALA A 29 -30.30 -17.16 -13.44
C ALA A 29 -29.35 -18.37 -13.42
N ALA A 30 -28.48 -18.37 -12.42
CA ALA A 30 -27.85 -19.47 -11.68
C ALA A 30 -26.33 -19.28 -11.57
N ASP A 31 -25.83 -18.93 -10.38
CA ASP A 31 -25.30 -19.93 -9.46
C ASP A 31 -24.84 -19.26 -8.16
N GLY A 32 -25.13 -19.91 -7.05
CA GLY A 32 -24.77 -19.43 -5.72
C GLY A 32 -23.26 -19.44 -5.50
N ARG A 33 -22.64 -18.26 -5.44
CA ARG A 33 -21.52 -17.89 -4.55
C ARG A 33 -20.96 -16.52 -4.92
N THR A 34 -21.56 -15.48 -4.36
CA THR A 34 -20.81 -14.27 -3.98
C THR A 34 -21.45 -13.66 -2.74
N SER A 35 -21.22 -14.26 -1.56
CA SER A 35 -20.90 -13.42 -0.40
C SER A 35 -19.50 -12.83 -0.63
N GLY A 36 -19.38 -12.01 -1.67
CA GLY A 36 -18.23 -11.16 -1.90
C GLY A 36 -18.47 -9.93 -1.07
N ASP A 37 -18.07 -10.02 0.20
CA ASP A 37 -18.06 -8.91 1.16
C ASP A 37 -17.55 -7.66 0.45
N GLY A 38 -18.26 -6.54 0.55
CA GLY A 38 -17.86 -5.22 0.03
C GLY A 38 -16.57 -4.67 0.67
N ARG A 39 -15.83 -5.52 1.37
CA ARG A 39 -14.55 -5.33 2.02
C ARG A 39 -13.45 -5.20 0.96
N MET A 40 -12.91 -4.00 0.83
CA MET A 40 -11.73 -3.74 0.02
C MET A 40 -10.47 -4.13 0.83
N ASP A 41 -9.77 -5.12 0.31
CA ASP A 41 -8.49 -5.58 0.83
C ASP A 41 -7.32 -4.68 0.37
N ALA A 42 -6.26 -4.61 1.18
CA ALA A 42 -5.06 -3.81 0.94
C ALA A 42 -4.37 -4.16 -0.39
N THR A 43 -4.20 -5.44 -0.71
CA THR A 43 -3.54 -5.86 -1.96
C THR A 43 -4.33 -5.36 -3.17
N ARG A 44 -5.66 -5.43 -3.13
CA ARG A 44 -6.51 -4.93 -4.21
C ARG A 44 -6.40 -3.43 -4.38
N LEU A 45 -6.37 -2.67 -3.28
CA LEU A 45 -6.21 -1.21 -3.34
C LEU A 45 -4.82 -0.80 -3.86
N ALA A 46 -3.78 -1.57 -3.55
CA ALA A 46 -2.44 -1.34 -4.07
C ALA A 46 -2.40 -1.53 -5.59
N VAL A 47 -2.96 -2.63 -6.10
CA VAL A 47 -3.05 -2.91 -7.54
C VAL A 47 -3.84 -1.84 -8.29
N VAL A 48 -4.99 -1.42 -7.75
CA VAL A 48 -5.79 -0.35 -8.37
C VAL A 48 -5.03 0.98 -8.40
N THR A 49 -4.27 1.28 -7.35
CA THR A 49 -3.46 2.51 -7.28
C THR A 49 -2.27 2.46 -8.23
N ALA A 50 -1.61 1.31 -8.36
CA ALA A 50 -0.54 1.11 -9.34
C ALA A 50 -1.04 1.24 -10.78
N ALA A 51 -2.21 0.66 -11.10
CA ALA A 51 -2.82 0.81 -12.41
C ALA A 51 -3.18 2.27 -12.73
N ALA A 52 -3.68 3.02 -11.74
CA ALA A 52 -3.96 4.44 -11.90
C ALA A 52 -2.68 5.27 -12.12
N LEU A 53 -1.62 4.96 -11.38
CA LEU A 53 -0.30 5.57 -11.55
C LEU A 53 0.26 5.32 -12.97
N GLY A 54 0.24 4.07 -13.45
CA GLY A 54 0.68 3.74 -14.81
C GLY A 54 -0.20 4.33 -15.92
N ALA A 55 -1.44 4.68 -15.60
CA ALA A 55 -2.36 5.38 -16.49
C ALA A 55 -2.23 6.91 -16.45
N ALA A 56 -1.51 7.48 -15.49
CA ALA A 56 -1.28 8.92 -15.39
C ALA A 56 -0.55 9.44 -16.64
N ARG A 57 -0.96 10.61 -17.12
CA ARG A 57 -0.38 11.27 -18.32
C ARG A 57 0.06 12.70 -18.05
N THR A 58 -0.29 13.25 -16.89
CA THR A 58 0.06 14.61 -16.48
C THR A 58 0.81 14.60 -15.16
N GLU A 59 1.60 15.65 -14.92
CA GLU A 59 2.37 15.78 -13.67
C GLU A 59 1.44 15.78 -12.44
N THR A 60 0.30 16.48 -12.53
CA THR A 60 -0.71 16.53 -11.46
C THR A 60 -1.30 15.15 -11.16
N GLU A 61 -1.53 14.33 -12.18
CA GLU A 61 -1.99 12.95 -11.97
C GLU A 61 -0.93 12.10 -11.29
N VAL A 62 0.34 12.19 -11.71
CA VAL A 62 1.44 11.44 -11.06
C VAL A 62 1.58 11.83 -9.59
N VAL A 63 1.60 13.13 -9.27
CA VAL A 63 1.66 13.62 -7.88
C VAL A 63 0.46 13.13 -7.07
N ARG A 64 -0.74 13.18 -7.65
CA ARG A 64 -1.96 12.67 -7.00
C ARG A 64 -1.85 11.17 -6.71
N GLU A 65 -1.37 10.38 -7.66
CA GLU A 65 -1.28 8.93 -7.51
C GLU A 65 -0.16 8.51 -6.54
N ALA A 66 0.97 9.22 -6.53
CA ALA A 66 2.01 9.06 -5.51
C ALA A 66 1.47 9.36 -4.10
N TRP A 67 0.68 10.42 -3.94
CA TRP A 67 0.00 10.70 -2.67
C TRP A 67 -0.99 9.59 -2.28
N GLN A 68 -1.73 9.02 -3.24
CA GLN A 68 -2.63 7.89 -2.97
C GLN A 68 -1.88 6.65 -2.49
N ALA A 69 -0.69 6.37 -3.04
CA ALA A 69 0.18 5.28 -2.60
C ALA A 69 0.62 5.47 -1.14
N GLN A 70 1.08 6.67 -0.80
CA GLN A 70 1.47 7.03 0.57
C GLN A 70 0.29 6.95 1.54
N ALA A 71 -0.87 7.47 1.17
CA ALA A 71 -2.08 7.39 1.98
C ALA A 71 -2.50 5.93 2.23
N LEU A 72 -2.34 5.05 1.23
CA LEU A 72 -2.61 3.62 1.38
C LEU A 72 -1.60 2.96 2.32
N ALA A 73 -0.31 3.22 2.18
CA ALA A 73 0.72 2.69 3.06
C ALA A 73 0.45 3.05 4.53
N ARG A 74 0.11 4.32 4.80
CA ARG A 74 -0.25 4.79 6.15
C ARG A 74 -1.50 4.12 6.71
N ALA A 75 -2.52 3.91 5.87
CA ALA A 75 -3.74 3.23 6.28
C ALA A 75 -3.48 1.75 6.61
N VAL A 76 -2.68 1.05 5.80
CA VAL A 76 -2.27 -0.33 6.07
C VAL A 76 -1.46 -0.42 7.35
N GLY A 77 -0.50 0.49 7.58
CA GLY A 77 0.21 0.59 8.86
C GLY A 77 -0.73 0.77 10.05
N GLY A 78 -1.76 1.61 9.92
CA GLY A 78 -2.79 1.78 10.94
C GLY A 78 -3.56 0.49 11.26
N VAL A 79 -3.97 -0.26 10.23
CA VAL A 79 -4.66 -1.54 10.41
C VAL A 79 -3.76 -2.59 11.05
N LEU A 80 -2.51 -2.73 10.57
CA LEU A 80 -1.55 -3.70 11.11
C LEU A 80 -1.11 -3.38 12.54
N ALA A 81 -1.06 -2.09 12.90
CA ALA A 81 -0.76 -1.66 14.26
C ALA A 81 -1.81 -2.11 15.28
N ALA A 82 -3.03 -2.46 14.84
CA ALA A 82 -4.08 -2.99 15.70
C ALA A 82 -4.04 -4.52 15.85
N THR A 83 -3.43 -5.26 14.92
CA THR A 83 -3.58 -6.73 14.82
C THR A 83 -2.29 -7.54 15.00
N GLY A 84 -1.11 -6.94 14.81
CA GLY A 84 0.17 -7.66 14.87
C GLY A 84 0.70 -7.99 16.27
N THR A 85 1.84 -8.68 16.34
CA THR A 85 2.66 -8.88 17.55
C THR A 85 3.28 -7.56 18.03
N PRO A 86 3.83 -7.44 19.27
CA PRO A 86 4.40 -6.19 19.75
C PRO A 86 5.44 -5.54 18.80
N ALA A 87 6.33 -6.35 18.22
CA ALA A 87 7.34 -5.90 17.26
C ALA A 87 6.69 -5.40 15.96
N GLN A 88 5.74 -6.17 15.41
CA GLN A 88 4.98 -5.79 14.22
C GLN A 88 4.16 -4.51 14.45
N ARG A 89 3.53 -4.35 15.62
CA ARG A 89 2.76 -3.15 15.94
C ARG A 89 3.64 -1.91 16.07
N ALA A 90 4.85 -2.04 16.60
CA ALA A 90 5.80 -0.93 16.72
C ALA A 90 6.20 -0.42 15.33
N GLU A 91 6.55 -1.33 14.43
CA GLU A 91 6.91 -0.97 13.06
C GLU A 91 5.69 -0.51 12.25
N ALA A 92 4.51 -1.08 12.47
CA ALA A 92 3.30 -0.68 11.76
C ALA A 92 2.87 0.74 12.14
N ARG A 93 3.13 1.16 13.40
CA ARG A 93 2.99 2.56 13.82
C ARG A 93 3.99 3.48 13.13
N ARG A 94 5.22 3.03 12.87
CA ARG A 94 6.19 3.79 12.08
C ARG A 94 5.69 3.98 10.66
N LEU A 95 5.21 2.91 10.02
CA LEU A 95 4.58 2.99 8.69
C LEU A 95 3.35 3.92 8.68
N HIS A 96 2.50 3.86 9.70
CA HIS A 96 1.36 4.78 9.82
C HIS A 96 1.78 6.25 9.96
N GLY A 97 2.90 6.47 10.66
CA GLY A 97 3.48 7.76 10.97
C GLY A 97 4.45 8.30 9.93
N THR A 98 4.71 7.60 8.83
CA THR A 98 5.45 8.19 7.71
C THR A 98 4.66 9.41 7.24
N GLY A 99 5.34 10.55 7.13
CA GLY A 99 4.72 11.88 7.17
C GLY A 99 3.52 12.05 6.25
N ASP A 100 2.66 13.03 6.52
CA ASP A 100 1.61 13.43 5.57
C ASP A 100 2.17 14.53 4.67
N THR A 101 2.43 14.19 3.40
CA THR A 101 2.81 15.17 2.37
C THR A 101 1.66 16.10 2.03
N GLY A 102 0.48 15.93 2.62
CA GLY A 102 -0.72 16.75 2.47
C GLY A 102 -1.53 16.32 1.26
N ALA A 103 -2.84 16.13 1.47
CA ALA A 103 -3.74 15.74 0.39
C ALA A 103 -3.79 16.80 -0.72
N PRO A 104 -3.67 16.41 -1.99
CA PRO A 104 -4.07 17.26 -3.10
C PRO A 104 -5.52 17.72 -2.88
N PRO A 105 -5.84 18.99 -3.23
CA PRO A 105 -7.17 19.53 -3.01
C PRO A 105 -8.24 18.68 -3.72
N CYS A 106 -9.40 18.54 -3.08
CA CYS A 106 -10.57 17.87 -3.66
C CYS A 106 -10.36 16.35 -3.94
N VAL A 107 -9.31 15.71 -3.39
CA VAL A 107 -9.03 14.26 -3.54
C VAL A 107 -9.28 13.50 -2.24
N ARG A 108 -10.19 12.52 -2.26
CA ARG A 108 -10.38 11.56 -1.16
C ARG A 108 -9.39 10.39 -1.29
N PRO A 109 -8.74 9.92 -0.21
CA PRO A 109 -7.85 8.78 -0.29
C PRO A 109 -8.64 7.51 -0.60
N ARG A 110 -8.20 6.72 -1.59
CA ARG A 110 -8.73 5.36 -1.86
C ARG A 110 -8.57 4.46 -0.65
N ALA A 111 -7.53 4.72 0.14
CA ALA A 111 -7.28 4.09 1.43
C ALA A 111 -8.46 4.21 2.42
N SER A 112 -9.35 5.20 2.26
CA SER A 112 -10.60 5.28 3.07
C SER A 112 -11.57 4.13 2.81
N ARG A 113 -11.37 3.36 1.73
CA ARG A 113 -12.12 2.14 1.43
C ARG A 113 -11.50 0.91 2.10
N LEU A 114 -10.28 1.02 2.64
CA LEU A 114 -9.59 -0.11 3.27
C LEU A 114 -10.38 -0.57 4.49
N THR A 115 -10.74 -1.85 4.49
CA THR A 115 -11.55 -2.46 5.55
C THR A 115 -10.82 -3.60 6.25
N SER A 116 -9.80 -4.17 5.62
CA SER A 116 -8.98 -5.24 6.20
C SER A 116 -7.65 -5.38 5.48
N VAL A 117 -6.70 -6.03 6.13
CA VAL A 117 -5.50 -6.59 5.52
C VAL A 117 -5.58 -8.10 5.72
N ALA A 118 -6.06 -8.83 4.71
CA ALA A 118 -6.33 -10.27 4.85
C ALA A 118 -5.05 -11.12 4.81
N ASP A 119 -4.09 -10.72 3.97
CA ASP A 119 -2.80 -11.37 3.79
C ASP A 119 -1.69 -10.30 3.96
N PRO A 120 -1.16 -10.10 5.19
CA PRO A 120 -0.18 -9.06 5.45
C PRO A 120 1.09 -9.18 4.59
N PRO A 121 1.75 -10.35 4.46
CA PRO A 121 2.91 -10.49 3.56
C PRO A 121 2.62 -10.01 2.13
N ARG A 122 1.53 -10.51 1.52
CA ARG A 122 1.19 -10.14 0.14
C ARG A 122 0.79 -8.68 0.00
N ALA A 123 0.13 -8.11 1.01
CA ALA A 123 -0.20 -6.69 1.02
C ALA A 123 1.05 -5.82 1.11
N LEU A 124 2.03 -6.23 1.91
CA LEU A 124 3.31 -5.53 2.05
C LEU A 124 4.15 -5.63 0.76
N ASP A 125 4.19 -6.79 0.09
CA ASP A 125 4.82 -6.92 -1.23
C ASP A 125 4.23 -5.96 -2.26
N ALA A 126 2.89 -5.91 -2.35
CA ALA A 126 2.19 -5.04 -3.28
C ALA A 126 2.39 -3.56 -2.96
N LEU A 127 2.50 -3.20 -1.67
CA LEU A 127 2.82 -1.86 -1.23
C LEU A 127 4.24 -1.47 -1.59
N GLU A 128 5.23 -2.33 -1.35
CA GLU A 128 6.62 -2.04 -1.68
C GLU A 128 6.77 -1.74 -3.17
N ALA A 129 6.23 -2.60 -4.03
CA ALA A 129 6.24 -2.37 -5.47
C ALA A 129 5.56 -1.04 -5.85
N LEU A 130 4.38 -0.75 -5.27
CA LEU A 130 3.67 0.50 -5.54
C LEU A 130 4.48 1.74 -5.10
N LEU A 131 5.10 1.69 -3.93
CA LEU A 131 5.88 2.81 -3.39
C LEU A 131 7.13 3.06 -4.22
N GLU A 132 7.79 1.99 -4.70
CA GLU A 132 8.91 2.08 -5.60
C GLU A 132 8.52 2.70 -6.95
N GLU A 133 7.44 2.21 -7.57
CA GLU A 133 6.91 2.78 -8.83
C GLU A 133 6.51 4.26 -8.66
N ALA A 134 5.87 4.62 -7.55
CA ALA A 134 5.51 6.00 -7.26
C ALA A 134 6.75 6.92 -7.11
N ALA A 135 7.79 6.44 -6.43
CA ALA A 135 9.05 7.18 -6.30
C ALA A 135 9.73 7.35 -7.67
N HIS A 136 9.81 6.28 -8.46
CA HIS A 136 10.37 6.32 -9.81
C HIS A 136 9.60 7.27 -10.73
N ALA A 137 8.27 7.32 -10.64
CA ALA A 137 7.45 8.24 -11.43
C ALA A 137 7.68 9.71 -11.06
N LEU A 138 8.03 10.02 -9.80
CA LEU A 138 8.30 11.38 -9.34
C LEU A 138 9.70 11.90 -9.71
N ILE A 139 10.69 11.02 -9.93
CA ILE A 139 12.07 11.43 -10.24
C ILE A 139 12.16 12.32 -11.51
N PRO A 140 11.54 11.94 -12.66
CA PRO A 140 11.55 12.79 -13.85
C PRO A 140 10.86 14.14 -13.61
N LEU A 141 9.77 14.15 -12.84
CA LEU A 141 9.03 15.37 -12.49
C LEU A 141 9.89 16.30 -11.63
N ALA A 142 10.61 15.77 -10.64
CA ALA A 142 11.52 16.57 -9.83
C ALA A 142 12.62 17.20 -10.71
N ALA A 143 13.13 16.47 -11.70
CA ALA A 143 14.15 16.99 -12.60
C ALA A 143 13.65 18.14 -13.49
N THR A 144 12.40 18.09 -13.96
CA THR A 144 11.79 19.18 -14.76
C THR A 144 11.26 20.32 -13.88
N ALA A 145 10.92 20.03 -12.62
CA ALA A 145 10.43 20.98 -11.65
C ALA A 145 11.52 21.90 -11.06
N ALA A 146 12.79 21.79 -11.44
CA ALA A 146 13.83 22.68 -10.92
C ALA A 146 13.55 24.18 -11.19
N GLU A 147 12.69 24.47 -12.18
CA GLU A 147 12.29 25.83 -12.57
C GLU A 147 10.95 26.28 -11.95
N SER A 148 10.14 25.35 -11.43
CA SER A 148 8.86 25.62 -10.77
C SER A 148 8.97 25.29 -9.29
N GLY A 149 8.38 26.06 -8.37
CA GLY A 149 8.50 25.84 -6.91
C GLY A 149 8.04 24.47 -6.36
N THR A 150 7.71 23.50 -7.22
CA THR A 150 7.28 22.12 -6.95
C THR A 150 8.43 21.13 -6.74
N TYR A 151 9.70 21.48 -7.01
CA TYR A 151 10.85 20.60 -6.74
C TYR A 151 10.89 20.16 -5.27
N ALA A 152 10.73 21.11 -4.35
CA ALA A 152 10.76 20.84 -2.91
C ALA A 152 9.65 19.86 -2.49
N ASP A 153 8.42 20.07 -2.97
CA ASP A 153 7.30 19.16 -2.70
C ASP A 153 7.53 17.75 -3.28
N CYS A 154 8.15 17.65 -4.47
CA CYS A 154 8.50 16.35 -5.07
C CYS A 154 9.55 15.63 -4.23
N MET A 155 10.60 16.33 -3.78
CA MET A 155 11.65 15.74 -2.95
C MET A 155 11.12 15.28 -1.59
N GLU A 156 10.28 16.09 -0.92
CA GLU A 156 9.61 15.69 0.33
C GLU A 156 8.73 14.45 0.12
N THR A 157 8.05 14.36 -1.03
CA THR A 157 7.21 13.19 -1.36
C THR A 157 8.05 11.95 -1.63
N ILE A 158 9.14 12.06 -2.40
CA ILE A 158 10.07 10.95 -2.65
C ILE A 158 10.67 10.43 -1.34
N GLU A 159 11.09 11.32 -0.44
CA GLU A 159 11.61 10.95 0.88
C GLU A 159 10.53 10.22 1.71
N ALA A 160 9.29 10.72 1.72
CA ALA A 160 8.20 10.07 2.44
C ALA A 160 7.85 8.68 1.88
N LEU A 161 7.93 8.49 0.56
CA LEU A 161 7.77 7.19 -0.09
C LEU A 161 8.91 6.24 0.28
N GLY A 162 10.17 6.71 0.27
CA GLY A 162 11.34 5.95 0.69
C GLY A 162 11.25 5.48 2.14
N ASN A 163 10.93 6.39 3.06
CA ASN A 163 10.71 6.06 4.48
C ASN A 163 9.56 5.04 4.67
N SER A 164 8.51 5.13 3.85
CA SER A 164 7.41 4.16 3.86
C SER A 164 7.87 2.79 3.37
N ARG A 165 8.70 2.75 2.33
CA ARG A 165 9.25 1.51 1.77
C ARG A 165 10.20 0.83 2.75
N ASP A 166 11.07 1.57 3.41
CA ASP A 166 11.96 1.03 4.44
C ASP A 166 11.18 0.39 5.59
N ALA A 167 10.13 1.08 6.07
CA ALA A 167 9.24 0.53 7.09
C ALA A 167 8.49 -0.72 6.60
N VAL A 168 8.04 -0.76 5.34
CA VAL A 168 7.45 -1.96 4.73
C VAL A 168 8.46 -3.11 4.68
N GLY A 169 9.71 -2.87 4.29
CA GLY A 169 10.77 -3.88 4.26
C GLY A 169 11.04 -4.49 5.64
N VAL A 170 11.13 -3.66 6.69
CA VAL A 170 11.27 -4.13 8.07
C VAL A 170 10.04 -4.94 8.51
N LEU A 171 8.83 -4.45 8.21
CA LEU A 171 7.59 -5.17 8.47
C LEU A 171 7.63 -6.55 7.83
N ARG A 172 7.89 -6.66 6.53
CA ARG A 172 7.96 -7.95 5.83
C ARG A 172 8.85 -8.97 6.53
N GLY A 173 10.06 -8.56 6.91
CA GLY A 173 10.98 -9.43 7.66
C GLY A 173 10.40 -9.91 9.00
N LEU A 174 9.51 -9.15 9.65
CA LEU A 174 8.81 -9.55 10.87
C LEU A 174 7.61 -10.49 10.65
N TRP A 175 7.07 -10.60 9.43
CA TRP A 175 6.04 -11.62 9.10
C TRP A 175 6.66 -12.90 8.53
N GLU A 176 7.87 -12.83 7.95
CA GLU A 176 8.61 -14.01 7.48
C GLU A 176 9.23 -14.81 8.65
N LYS A 177 9.84 -14.12 9.62
CA LYS A 177 10.48 -14.73 10.80
C LYS A 177 9.60 -15.63 11.69
N PRO A 178 8.32 -15.31 12.01
CA PRO A 178 7.50 -16.19 12.83
C PRO A 178 7.22 -17.56 12.17
N ALA A 179 7.27 -17.66 10.84
CA ALA A 179 7.13 -18.94 10.13
C ALA A 179 8.42 -19.76 10.19
N GLU A 180 9.59 -19.11 10.10
CA GLU A 180 10.90 -19.77 10.14
C GLU A 180 11.23 -20.31 11.55
N GLU A 181 10.88 -19.57 12.60
CA GLU A 181 11.08 -19.97 14.00
C GLU A 181 10.16 -21.15 14.37
N ALA A 182 8.92 -21.17 13.84
CA ALA A 182 8.01 -22.30 13.95
C ALA A 182 8.47 -23.54 13.16
N ALA A 183 9.13 -23.35 12.01
CA ALA A 183 9.72 -24.45 11.24
C ALA A 183 10.96 -25.06 11.91
N ARG A 184 11.77 -24.23 12.58
CA ARG A 184 12.97 -24.64 13.34
C ARG A 184 12.63 -25.36 14.66
N GLY A 185 11.42 -25.16 15.18
CA GLY A 185 10.91 -25.82 16.39
C GLY A 185 10.31 -27.21 16.18
N LYS A 186 10.25 -27.75 14.95
CA LYS A 186 9.89 -29.16 14.75
C LYS A 186 11.03 -30.04 15.27
N PRO A 187 10.81 -30.92 16.27
CA PRO A 187 11.85 -31.84 16.70
C PRO A 187 12.23 -32.71 15.51
N VAL A 188 13.51 -32.69 15.14
CA VAL A 188 14.07 -33.71 14.26
C VAL A 188 13.91 -35.02 15.02
N ASP A 189 12.97 -35.84 14.58
CA ASP A 189 12.74 -37.16 15.13
C ASP A 189 13.90 -38.04 14.65
N THR A 190 15.07 -37.87 15.28
CA THR A 190 16.19 -38.79 15.15
C THR A 190 15.78 -40.05 15.90
N TRP A 191 15.00 -40.89 15.22
CA TRP A 191 14.77 -42.26 15.62
C TRP A 191 16.13 -42.89 15.90
N ARG A 192 16.29 -43.31 17.15
CA ARG A 192 17.44 -44.01 17.68
C ARG A 192 17.40 -45.42 17.08
N ASP A 193 18.20 -45.65 16.05
CA ASP A 193 18.58 -47.02 15.68
C ASP A 193 19.56 -47.52 16.74
N ASP A 194 19.02 -48.17 17.77
CA ASP A 194 19.74 -49.14 18.59
C ASP A 194 19.58 -50.52 17.91
N PRO A 195 20.55 -51.01 17.11
CA PRO A 195 20.54 -52.40 16.69
C PRO A 195 21.02 -53.25 17.86
N GLY A 196 20.05 -53.79 18.60
CA GLY A 196 20.09 -55.10 19.25
C GLY A 196 21.45 -55.62 19.68
N GLY A 197 21.84 -55.31 20.92
CA GLY A 197 22.69 -56.20 21.69
C GLY A 197 21.94 -57.51 21.97
N CYS A 198 22.35 -58.60 21.32
CA CYS A 198 22.01 -59.96 21.69
C CYS A 198 23.15 -60.92 21.33
N ALA A 199 23.29 -61.93 22.20
CA ALA A 199 24.23 -63.06 22.20
C ALA A 199 25.65 -62.74 22.72
N ARG A 200 26.22 -63.51 23.66
CA ARG A 200 25.75 -64.61 24.51
C ARG A 200 26.81 -64.84 25.58
#